data_AF-A0A935KAE5-F1
#
_entry.id   AF-A0A935KAE5-F1
#
_cell.length_a   1.000
_cell.length_b   1.000
_cell.length_c   1.000
_cell.angle_alpha   90.00
_cell.angle_beta   90.00
_cell.angle_gamma   90.00
#
_symmetry.space_group_name_H-M   'P 1'
#
loop_
_entity.id
_entity.type
_entity.pdbx_description
1 polymer ?
#
loop_
_entity_poly.entity_id
_entity_poly.type
_entity_poly.pdbx_seq_one_letter_code
_entity_poly.pdbx_strand_id
1 'polypeptide(L)' 'METITLQAHFDGKHILLDEPIQLEPGTKLLVTVISSSEAEHEQWLNLSMQLLGEAYGDDEPEYPLGLIKEHNPEYERG' A
#
# COMPACT_ATOMS: atom_id res chain seq x y z
N MET A 1 21.34 -14.51 -9.80
CA MET A 1 21.86 -13.29 -9.16
C MET A 1 21.13 -13.17 -7.85
N GLU A 2 21.83 -13.29 -6.73
CA GLU A 2 21.24 -13.15 -5.40
C GLU A 2 21.20 -11.66 -5.07
N THR A 3 20.01 -11.12 -4.83
CA THR A 3 19.84 -9.74 -4.37
C THR A 3 19.57 -9.75 -2.89
N ILE A 4 20.39 -9.05 -2.12
CA ILE A 4 20.17 -8.80 -0.71
C ILE A 4 19.57 -7.40 -0.54
N THR A 5 18.59 -7.28 0.37
CA THR A 5 18.04 -5.98 0.75
C THR A 5 18.70 -5.57 2.05
N LEU A 6 19.35 -4.40 2.06
CA LEU A 6 20.02 -3.84 3.23
C LEU A 6 19.28 -2.58 3.65
N GLN A 7 19.07 -2.43 4.97
CA GLN A 7 18.55 -1.19 5.53
C GLN A 7 19.66 -0.14 5.58
N ALA A 8 19.28 1.09 5.29
CA ALA A 8 20.18 2.22 5.29
C ALA A 8 19.42 3.50 5.61
N HIS A 9 20.07 4.42 6.30
CA HIS A 9 19.53 5.74 6.57
C HIS A 9 20.44 6.83 5.99
N PHE A 10 19.83 7.99 5.74
CA PHE A 10 20.56 9.18 5.33
C PHE A 10 20.89 10.03 6.55
N ASP A 11 22.19 10.24 6.82
CA ASP A 11 22.66 11.03 7.97
C ASP A 11 22.64 12.56 7.73
N GLY A 12 22.14 12.98 6.55
CA GLY A 12 22.18 14.37 6.07
C GLY A 12 23.30 14.64 5.07
N LYS A 13 24.27 13.74 4.93
CA LYS A 13 25.42 13.89 4.02
C LYS A 13 25.75 12.61 3.24
N HIS A 14 25.60 11.44 3.85
CA HIS A 14 25.92 10.14 3.29
C HIS A 14 24.80 9.14 3.57
N ILE A 15 24.73 8.11 2.73
CA ILE A 15 23.89 6.93 2.96
C ILE A 15 24.71 5.97 3.82
N LEU A 16 24.22 5.65 5.01
CA LEU A 16 24.85 4.74 5.95
C LEU A 16 24.08 3.43 5.97
N LEU A 17 24.77 2.31 5.74
CA LEU A 17 24.21 0.98 5.92
C LEU A 17 24.06 0.72 7.42
N ASP A 18 22.88 0.27 7.83
CA ASP A 18 22.59 0.02 9.25
C ASP A 18 23.31 -1.24 9.75
N GLU A 19 23.56 -2.17 8.84
CA GLU A 19 24.25 -3.43 9.10
C GLU A 19 25.62 -3.48 8.40
N PRO A 20 26.66 -3.99 9.08
CA PRO A 20 27.97 -4.13 8.47
C PRO A 20 27.93 -5.20 7.38
N ILE A 21 28.41 -4.84 6.18
CA ILE A 21 28.58 -5.77 5.07
C ILE A 21 29.91 -5.55 4.37
N GLN A 22 30.51 -6.65 3.91
CA GLN A 22 31.72 -6.62 3.12
C GLN A 22 31.37 -6.43 1.64
N LEU A 23 31.78 -5.29 1.07
CA LEU A 23 31.60 -4.96 -0.33
C LEU A 23 32.96 -4.84 -0.99
N GLU A 24 33.12 -5.50 -2.14
CA GLU A 24 34.33 -5.39 -2.94
C GLU A 24 34.33 -4.07 -3.74
N PRO A 25 35.51 -3.49 -4.05
CA PRO A 25 35.58 -2.32 -4.89
C PRO A 25 34.88 -2.53 -6.24
N GLY A 26 33.94 -1.65 -6.58
CA GLY A 26 33.19 -1.72 -7.84
C GLY A 26 31.95 -2.63 -7.82
N THR A 27 31.52 -3.13 -6.66
CA THR A 27 30.22 -3.79 -6.52
C THR A 27 29.09 -2.88 -7.02
N LYS A 28 28.27 -3.39 -7.94
CA LYS A 28 27.09 -2.67 -8.45
C LYS A 28 25.99 -2.67 -7.40
N LEU A 29 25.52 -1.49 -7.03
CA LEU A 29 24.44 -1.31 -6.05
C LEU A 29 23.20 -0.74 -6.74
N LEU A 30 22.02 -1.22 -6.33
CA LEU A 30 20.73 -0.61 -6.64
C LEU A 30 20.25 0.11 -5.38
N VAL A 31 20.01 1.41 -5.47
CA VAL A 31 19.54 2.22 -4.33
C VAL A 31 18.08 2.56 -4.54
N THR A 32 17.25 2.14 -3.59
CA THR A 32 15.81 2.49 -3.55
C THR A 32 15.61 3.49 -2.41
N VAL A 33 15.12 4.68 -2.73
CA VAL A 33 14.77 5.70 -1.72
C VAL A 33 13.31 5.53 -1.35
N ILE A 34 13.06 5.19 -0.09
CA ILE A 34 11.70 5.06 0.45
C ILE A 34 11.28 6.44 0.96
N SER A 35 10.35 7.09 0.27
CA SER A 35 9.79 8.36 0.74
C SER A 35 8.86 8.11 1.92
N SER A 36 9.13 8.73 3.06
CA SER A 36 8.23 8.78 4.22
C SER A 36 7.08 9.76 4.01
N SER A 37 6.60 9.94 2.78
CA SER A 37 5.53 10.88 2.46
C SER A 37 4.21 10.37 3.04
N GLU A 38 4.04 10.55 4.35
CA GLU A 38 2.78 10.33 5.06
C GLU A 38 1.67 11.19 4.45
N ALA A 39 2.01 12.30 3.80
CA ALA A 39 1.06 13.16 3.12
C ALA A 39 0.20 12.41 2.07
N GLU A 40 0.79 11.52 1.27
CA GLU A 40 0.00 10.75 0.30
C GLU A 40 -0.86 9.70 1.01
N HIS A 41 -0.28 9.03 2.02
CA HIS A 41 -1.00 8.03 2.81
C HIS A 41 -2.20 8.64 3.56
N GLU A 42 -2.02 9.79 4.20
CA GLU A 42 -3.08 10.56 4.87
C GLU A 42 -4.13 11.06 3.88
N GLN A 43 -3.73 11.52 2.70
CA GLN A 43 -4.66 11.90 1.63
C GLN A 43 -5.51 10.70 1.19
N TRP A 44 -4.89 9.53 1.00
CA TRP A 44 -5.58 8.29 0.68
C TRP A 44 -6.53 7.83 1.78
N LEU A 45 -6.11 7.92 3.05
CA LEU A 45 -6.95 7.58 4.20
C LEU A 45 -8.17 8.49 4.29
N ASN A 46 -7.98 9.81 4.15
CA ASN A 46 -9.07 10.78 4.19
C ASN A 46 -10.07 10.56 3.05
N LEU A 47 -9.57 10.36 1.83
CA LEU A 47 -10.41 10.07 0.68
C LEU A 47 -11.20 8.77 0.88
N SER A 48 -10.55 7.71 1.37
CA SER A 48 -11.19 6.41 1.61
C SER A 48 -12.28 6.51 2.67
N MET A 49 -12.02 7.23 3.76
CA MET A 49 -13.01 7.44 4.83
C MET A 49 -14.24 8.20 4.31
N GLN A 50 -14.03 9.26 3.51
CA GLN A 50 -15.12 10.02 2.91
C GLN A 50 -15.99 9.14 2.00
N LEU A 51 -15.36 8.43 1.06
CA LEU A 51 -16.09 7.61 0.10
C LEU A 51 -16.79 6.42 0.77
N LEU A 52 -16.21 5.87 1.84
CA LEU A 52 -16.87 4.83 2.63
C LEU A 52 -18.14 5.38 3.30
N GLY A 53 -18.09 6.59 3.85
CA GLY A 53 -19.26 7.26 4.42
C GLY A 53 -20.34 7.56 3.39
N GLU A 54 -19.94 7.95 2.17
CA GLU A 54 -20.88 8.16 1.06
C GLU A 54 -21.54 6.86 0.59
N ALA A 55 -20.77 5.77 0.48
CA ALA A 55 -21.26 4.48 -0.02
C ALA A 55 -22.30 3.82 0.90
N TYR A 56 -22.21 4.07 2.21
CA TYR A 56 -23.12 3.55 3.23
C TYR A 56 -23.93 4.66 3.92
N GLY A 57 -24.11 5.79 3.23
CA GLY A 57 -24.88 6.93 3.71
C GLY A 57 -26.38 6.73 3.52
N ASP A 58 -27.18 7.68 4.01
CA ASP A 58 -28.65 7.63 3.91
C ASP A 58 -29.16 7.61 2.45
N ASP A 59 -28.32 8.03 1.50
CA ASP A 59 -28.60 8.03 0.05
C ASP A 59 -28.25 6.69 -0.64
N GLU A 60 -27.87 5.64 0.11
CA GLU A 60 -27.60 4.32 -0.45
C GLU A 60 -28.86 3.74 -1.15
N PRO A 61 -28.78 3.34 -2.43
CA PRO A 61 -29.93 2.81 -3.14
C PRO A 61 -30.30 1.42 -2.60
N GLU A 62 -31.59 1.16 -2.46
CA GLU A 62 -32.07 -0.18 -2.10
C GLU A 62 -31.73 -1.17 -3.23
N TYR A 63 -31.14 -2.31 -2.86
CA TYR A 63 -30.80 -3.40 -3.78
C TYR A 63 -31.78 -4.58 -3.64
N PRO A 64 -33.01 -4.48 -4.18
CA PRO A 64 -33.99 -5.56 -4.07
C PRO A 64 -33.57 -6.78 -4.88
N LEU A 65 -34.09 -7.95 -4.49
CA LEU A 65 -33.81 -9.23 -5.15
C LEU A 65 -34.16 -9.25 -6.65
N GLY A 66 -35.06 -8.37 -7.09
CA GLY A 66 -35.40 -8.19 -8.50
C GLY A 66 -34.26 -7.64 -9.37
N LEU A 67 -33.19 -7.10 -8.76
CA LEU A 67 -31.98 -6.65 -9.48
C LEU A 67 -30.96 -7.77 -9.73
N ILE A 68 -31.19 -8.98 -9.19
CA ILE A 68 -30.31 -10.12 -9.42
C ILE A 68 -30.39 -10.53 -10.89
N LYS A 69 -29.28 -10.37 -11.62
CA LYS A 69 -29.16 -10.77 -13.04
C LYS A 69 -28.97 -12.28 -13.21
N GLU A 70 -28.16 -12.87 -12.35
CA GLU A 70 -27.88 -14.30 -12.32
C GLU A 70 -27.82 -14.76 -10.87
N HIS A 71 -28.52 -15.85 -10.57
CA HIS A 71 -28.59 -16.39 -9.22
C HIS A 71 -27.33 -17.20 -8.93
N ASN A 72 -26.55 -16.83 -7.91
CA ASN A 72 -25.42 -17.62 -7.44
C ASN A 72 -25.91 -18.71 -6.45
N PRO A 73 -25.93 -20.00 -6.83
CA PRO A 73 -26.42 -21.08 -5.97
C PRO A 73 -25.47 -21.40 -4.79
N GLU A 74 -24.21 -20.96 -4.84
CA GLU A 74 -23.23 -21.15 -3.76
C GLU A 74 -23.29 -20.04 -2.69
N TYR A 75 -24.10 -18.99 -2.91
CA TYR A 75 -24.28 -17.92 -1.95
C TYR A 75 -25.25 -18.36 -0.84
N GLU A 76 -24.72 -18.96 0.23
CA GLU A 76 -25.50 -19.21 1.44
C GLU A 76 -25.91 -17.87 2.06
N ARG A 77 -27.20 -17.55 2.03
CA ARG A 77 -27.76 -16.53 2.92
C ARG A 77 -27.66 -17.09 4.34
N GLY A 78 -26.79 -16.50 5.16
CA GLY A 78 -26.86 -16.66 6.62
C GLY A 78 -28.21 -16.25 7.17
#